data_AF-A0AA86T1H2-F1
#
_entry.id   AF-A0AA86T1H2-F1
#
_cell.length_a   1.000
_cell.length_b   1.000
_cell.length_c   1.000
_cell.angle_alpha   90.00
_cell.angle_beta   90.00
_cell.angle_gamma   90.00
#
_symmetry.space_group_name_H-M   'P 1'
#
loop_
_entity.id
_entity.type
_entity.pdbx_description
1 polymer ?
#
loop_
_entity_poly.entity_id
_entity_poly.type
_entity_poly.pdbx_seq_one_letter_code
_entity_poly.pdbx_strand_id
1 'polypeptide(L)'
;MDPNPGTFPLLSYVMSRLPSLTPRLAVAATATTSDSDQFDVEQPRTPEIVGQMPHLADPDLMASMGRAVSQVAQARSVLNLIGERPTHEEVDSARARLAEIEAQLSRDLEEIVLQARPAEMEIHGWRAHQAEKERECRERAETEKQIWKSVLQLDEMHEAYEKLLKEAERRLVKMYESKEDGDGDGVIDEVNEEVVGILQEAYGKGMERVNLSGRQLKLLPEAFGRIPGLLVLDLSSNQLSEIPDAIAGLQNLEELNLSSNLLESLPDSIGLLQKLKLLNVSGNKLTALPDPICHCR
;
A
#
# COMPACT_ATOMS: atom_id res chain seq x y z
N MET A 1 1.57 -19.98 4.95
CA MET A 1 1.75 -18.82 4.04
C MET A 1 2.71 -17.81 4.65
N ASP A 2 3.94 -18.24 4.89
CA ASP A 2 4.95 -17.37 5.47
C ASP A 2 5.87 -16.87 4.37
N PRO A 3 6.27 -15.58 4.38
CA PRO A 3 7.24 -15.09 3.41
C PRO A 3 8.48 -15.99 3.47
N ASN A 4 8.76 -16.66 2.35
CA ASN A 4 9.87 -17.59 2.27
C ASN A 4 11.16 -16.82 2.61
N PRO A 5 11.91 -17.20 3.65
CA PRO A 5 13.13 -16.49 4.04
C PRO A 5 14.19 -16.46 2.94
N GLY A 6 14.13 -17.36 1.94
CA GLY A 6 14.98 -17.31 0.75
C GLY A 6 14.56 -16.30 -0.31
N THR A 7 13.30 -15.89 -0.36
CA THR A 7 12.76 -14.94 -1.36
C THR A 7 12.55 -13.55 -0.76
N PHE A 8 12.20 -13.47 0.53
CA PHE A 8 11.90 -12.25 1.26
C PHE A 8 12.64 -12.23 2.61
N PRO A 9 13.99 -12.15 2.60
CA PRO A 9 14.82 -12.25 3.80
C PRO A 9 14.51 -11.16 4.85
N LEU A 10 14.40 -9.89 4.45
CA LEU A 10 14.17 -8.77 5.38
C LEU A 10 12.75 -8.80 5.94
N LEU A 11 11.76 -9.04 5.09
CA LEU A 11 10.36 -9.13 5.48
C LEU A 11 10.12 -10.28 6.45
N SER A 12 10.69 -11.47 6.18
CA SER A 12 10.60 -12.62 7.07
C SER A 12 11.22 -12.32 8.44
N TYR A 13 12.39 -11.65 8.45
CA TYR A 13 13.05 -11.23 9.67
C TYR A 13 12.21 -10.23 10.49
N VAL A 14 11.71 -9.16 9.86
CA VAL A 14 10.90 -8.13 10.53
C VAL A 14 9.60 -8.72 11.07
N MET A 15 8.92 -9.56 10.28
CA MET A 15 7.69 -10.23 10.71
C MET A 15 7.90 -11.20 11.89
N SER A 16 9.08 -11.81 12.01
CA SER A 16 9.41 -12.68 13.16
C SER A 16 9.65 -11.92 14.47
N ARG A 17 9.98 -10.62 14.37
CA ARG A 17 10.35 -9.74 15.49
C ARG A 17 9.22 -8.83 15.95
N LEU A 18 8.21 -8.61 15.11
CA LEU A 18 6.99 -7.92 15.51
C LEU A 18 6.32 -8.71 16.63
N PRO A 19 5.87 -8.06 17.73
CA PRO A 19 5.08 -8.73 18.74
C PRO A 19 3.81 -9.24 18.06
N SER A 20 3.73 -10.54 17.84
CA SER A 20 2.58 -11.15 17.21
C SER A 20 1.36 -10.89 18.11
N LEU A 21 0.30 -10.34 17.53
CA LEU A 21 -1.04 -10.33 18.11
C LEU A 21 -1.63 -11.76 18.13
N THR A 22 -0.87 -12.72 18.63
CA THR A 22 -1.30 -14.08 18.95
C THR A 22 -0.87 -14.37 20.39
N PRO A 23 -1.81 -14.66 21.31
CA PRO A 23 -1.47 -14.92 22.69
C PRO A 23 -0.61 -16.17 22.78
N ARG A 24 0.60 -16.01 23.31
CA ARG A 24 1.48 -17.09 23.74
C ARG A 24 0.75 -17.84 24.86
N LEU A 25 0.15 -18.99 24.54
CA LEU A 25 -0.34 -19.93 25.54
C LEU A 25 0.86 -20.32 26.42
N ALA A 26 0.89 -19.73 27.61
CA ALA A 26 1.78 -20.10 28.68
C ALA A 26 1.36 -21.50 29.16
N VAL A 27 2.00 -22.54 28.63
CA VAL A 27 1.99 -23.84 29.30
C VAL A 27 3.04 -23.78 30.39
N ALA A 28 2.56 -23.49 31.60
CA ALA A 28 3.33 -23.55 32.82
C ALA A 28 3.85 -24.97 33.04
N ALA A 29 5.12 -25.04 33.42
CA ALA A 29 5.81 -26.26 33.77
C ALA A 29 5.13 -26.99 34.95
N THR A 30 4.80 -28.26 34.74
CA THR A 30 4.72 -29.24 35.83
C THR A 30 5.59 -30.44 35.45
N ALA A 31 6.61 -30.66 36.27
CA ALA A 31 7.58 -31.72 36.16
C ALA A 31 6.97 -33.10 36.33
N THR A 32 7.32 -34.06 35.47
CA THR A 32 7.53 -35.46 35.89
C THR A 32 8.40 -36.19 34.85
N THR A 33 9.62 -36.51 35.30
CA THR A 33 10.52 -37.64 35.00
C THR A 33 10.40 -38.48 33.71
N SER A 34 11.61 -38.89 33.29
CA SER A 34 12.03 -40.14 32.62
C SER A 34 11.93 -40.26 31.08
N ASP A 35 13.11 -40.07 30.49
CA ASP A 35 13.83 -40.99 29.59
C ASP A 35 13.50 -40.99 28.08
N SER A 36 14.59 -40.93 27.32
CA SER A 36 14.75 -41.16 25.87
C SER A 36 13.77 -40.47 24.91
N ASP A 37 14.16 -39.33 24.36
CA ASP A 37 14.59 -39.29 22.95
C ASP A 37 15.00 -37.87 22.54
N GLN A 38 16.23 -37.83 22.03
CA GLN A 38 16.91 -36.66 21.53
C GLN A 38 16.33 -36.32 20.15
N PHE A 39 15.21 -35.61 20.12
CA PHE A 39 14.80 -34.86 18.94
C PHE A 39 15.26 -33.42 19.13
N ASP A 40 16.40 -33.11 18.52
CA ASP A 40 16.81 -31.75 18.22
C ASP A 40 15.63 -31.05 17.54
N VAL A 41 14.92 -30.22 18.30
CA VAL A 41 14.00 -29.23 17.74
C VAL A 41 14.89 -28.24 17.01
N GLU A 42 15.11 -28.50 15.72
CA GLU A 42 15.70 -27.54 14.79
C GLU A 42 14.85 -26.27 14.86
N GLN A 43 15.32 -25.30 15.66
CA GLN A 43 14.90 -23.92 15.55
C GLN A 43 15.05 -23.52 14.08
N PRO A 44 14.04 -22.90 13.45
CA PRO A 44 14.18 -22.49 12.06
C PRO A 44 15.40 -21.58 11.96
N ARG A 45 16.34 -22.00 11.12
CA ARG A 45 17.63 -21.34 10.91
C ARG A 45 17.38 -19.92 10.38
N THR A 46 17.37 -18.94 11.27
CA THR A 46 17.59 -17.54 10.89
C THR A 46 18.73 -16.89 11.70
N PRO A 47 20.00 -17.37 11.61
CA PRO A 47 21.15 -16.58 12.09
C PRO A 47 21.93 -15.86 10.97
N GLU A 48 21.69 -16.11 9.68
CA GLU A 48 22.63 -15.65 8.62
C GLU A 48 22.44 -14.18 8.18
N ILE A 49 21.20 -13.67 8.17
CA ILE A 49 20.90 -12.30 7.73
C ILE A 49 21.57 -11.24 8.63
N VAL A 50 21.59 -11.46 9.95
CA VAL A 50 22.17 -10.52 10.92
C VAL A 50 23.70 -10.45 10.78
N GLY A 51 24.34 -11.52 10.28
CA GLY A 51 25.77 -11.53 9.96
C GLY A 51 26.11 -10.78 8.67
N GLN A 52 25.15 -10.65 7.74
CA GLN A 52 25.30 -9.91 6.49
C GLN A 52 24.88 -8.43 6.63
N MET A 53 24.03 -8.12 7.60
CA MET A 53 23.41 -6.80 7.78
C MET A 53 23.42 -6.39 9.27
N PRO A 54 24.51 -5.75 9.75
CA PRO A 54 24.70 -5.44 11.17
C PRO A 54 23.74 -4.37 11.71
N HIS A 55 23.19 -3.51 10.84
CA HIS A 55 22.31 -2.39 11.24
C HIS A 55 20.86 -2.79 11.53
N LEU A 56 20.46 -4.04 11.26
CA LEU A 56 19.13 -4.58 11.58
C LEU A 56 18.87 -4.75 13.08
N ALA A 57 19.90 -4.69 13.90
CA ALA A 57 19.78 -4.76 15.36
C ALA A 57 19.31 -3.44 16.00
N ASP A 58 19.21 -2.35 15.21
CA ASP A 58 18.79 -1.04 15.70
C ASP A 58 17.27 -1.01 15.99
N PRO A 59 16.85 -0.69 17.24
CA PRO A 59 15.44 -0.65 17.61
C PRO A 59 14.62 0.39 16.84
N ASP A 60 15.18 1.52 16.43
CA ASP A 60 14.45 2.57 15.72
C ASP A 60 14.18 2.18 14.27
N LEU A 61 15.17 1.56 13.62
CA LEU A 61 15.00 0.98 12.28
C LEU A 61 13.95 -0.13 12.30
N MET A 62 14.02 -1.03 13.29
CA MET A 62 13.06 -2.13 13.43
C MET A 62 11.64 -1.63 13.72
N ALA A 63 11.47 -0.54 14.48
CA ALA A 63 10.17 0.08 14.69
C ALA A 63 9.61 0.69 13.40
N SER A 64 10.45 1.35 12.59
CA SER A 64 10.05 1.91 11.29
C SER A 64 9.69 0.83 10.28
N MET A 65 10.55 -0.19 10.14
CA MET A 65 10.28 -1.38 9.33
C MET A 65 9.00 -2.10 9.79
N GLY A 66 8.78 -2.19 11.10
CA GLY A 66 7.57 -2.77 11.68
C GLY A 66 6.29 -2.02 11.29
N ARG A 67 6.32 -0.69 11.27
CA ARG A 67 5.21 0.13 10.76
C ARG A 67 4.97 -0.11 9.27
N ALA A 68 6.04 -0.14 8.47
CA ALA A 68 5.97 -0.35 7.03
C ALA A 68 5.37 -1.71 6.64
N VAL A 69 5.55 -2.73 7.49
CA VAL A 69 5.08 -4.11 7.27
C VAL A 69 3.70 -4.38 7.91
N SER A 70 3.12 -3.41 8.65
CA SER A 70 1.85 -3.61 9.34
C SER A 70 0.70 -4.04 8.41
N GLN A 71 0.64 -3.46 7.20
CA GLN A 71 -0.35 -3.84 6.18
C GLN A 71 -0.18 -5.29 5.70
N VAL A 72 1.07 -5.75 5.55
CA VAL A 72 1.39 -7.14 5.20
C VAL A 72 0.90 -8.09 6.30
N ALA A 73 1.14 -7.73 7.57
CA ALA A 73 0.72 -8.53 8.71
C ALA A 73 -0.81 -8.62 8.83
N GLN A 74 -1.53 -7.53 8.55
CA GLN A 74 -3.00 -7.51 8.50
C GLN A 74 -3.52 -8.39 7.36
N ALA A 75 -2.99 -8.24 6.15
CA ALA A 75 -3.36 -9.04 4.99
C ALA A 75 -3.12 -10.54 5.23
N ARG A 76 -2.00 -10.90 5.88
CA ARG A 76 -1.72 -12.27 6.32
C ARG A 76 -2.79 -12.83 7.26
N SER A 77 -3.24 -12.03 8.23
CA SER A 77 -4.27 -12.45 9.17
C SER A 77 -5.60 -12.73 8.48
N VAL A 78 -5.95 -11.93 7.47
CA VAL A 78 -7.16 -12.13 6.67
C VAL A 78 -7.04 -13.38 5.80
N LEU A 79 -5.91 -13.58 5.12
CA LEU A 79 -5.71 -14.77 4.28
C LEU A 79 -5.69 -16.07 5.08
N ASN A 80 -5.12 -16.06 6.30
CA ASN A 80 -5.18 -17.21 7.19
C ASN A 80 -6.61 -17.58 7.61
N LEU A 81 -7.55 -16.63 7.59
CA LEU A 81 -8.96 -16.89 7.87
C LEU A 81 -9.69 -17.48 6.65
N ILE A 82 -9.31 -17.06 5.44
CA ILE A 82 -9.99 -17.47 4.20
C ILE A 82 -9.53 -18.85 3.73
N GLY A 83 -8.23 -19.16 3.84
CA GLY A 83 -7.68 -20.49 3.53
C GLY A 83 -6.44 -20.46 2.64
N GLU A 84 -5.98 -21.65 2.28
CA GLU A 84 -4.81 -21.84 1.41
C GLU A 84 -5.09 -21.40 -0.04
N ARG A 85 -4.02 -21.18 -0.80
CA ARG A 85 -4.12 -20.78 -2.19
C ARG A 85 -4.60 -21.98 -3.03
N PRO A 86 -5.62 -21.82 -3.88
CA PRO A 86 -6.02 -22.83 -4.84
C PRO A 86 -4.85 -23.26 -5.72
N THR A 87 -4.82 -24.53 -6.10
CA THR A 87 -3.86 -25.04 -7.06
C THR A 87 -4.16 -24.52 -8.47
N HIS A 88 -3.15 -24.49 -9.34
CA HIS A 88 -3.33 -24.06 -10.74
C HIS A 88 -4.38 -24.93 -11.47
N GLU A 89 -4.44 -26.22 -11.15
CA GLU A 89 -5.43 -27.14 -11.73
C GLU A 89 -6.86 -26.81 -11.29
N GLU A 90 -7.07 -26.43 -10.02
CA GLU A 90 -8.38 -26.01 -9.51
C GLU A 90 -8.84 -24.69 -10.15
N VAL A 91 -7.92 -23.74 -10.34
CA VAL A 91 -8.18 -22.47 -11.01
C VAL A 91 -8.56 -22.71 -12.48
N ASP A 92 -7.81 -23.54 -13.19
CA ASP A 92 -8.11 -23.90 -14.59
C ASP A 92 -9.45 -24.63 -14.72
N SER A 93 -9.71 -25.57 -13.81
CA SER A 93 -10.99 -26.28 -13.72
C SER A 93 -12.14 -25.32 -13.46
N ALA A 94 -11.99 -24.37 -12.53
CA ALA A 94 -13.00 -23.34 -12.25
C ALA A 94 -13.28 -22.47 -13.48
N ARG A 95 -12.24 -22.05 -14.21
CA ARG A 95 -12.39 -21.29 -15.47
C ARG A 95 -13.13 -22.10 -16.53
N ALA A 96 -12.78 -23.37 -16.69
CA ALA A 96 -13.43 -24.27 -17.65
C ALA A 96 -14.91 -24.47 -17.29
N ARG A 97 -15.24 -24.66 -16.01
CA ARG A 97 -16.62 -24.80 -15.53
C ARG A 97 -17.45 -23.53 -15.72
N LEU A 98 -16.87 -22.36 -15.46
CA LEU A 98 -17.54 -21.08 -15.75
C LEU A 98 -17.87 -20.94 -17.24
N ALA A 99 -16.94 -21.29 -18.12
CA ALA A 99 -17.16 -21.26 -19.56
C ALA A 99 -18.25 -22.26 -20.00
N GLU A 100 -18.29 -23.45 -19.38
CA GLU A 100 -19.34 -24.46 -19.64
C GLU A 100 -20.73 -23.96 -19.21
N ILE A 101 -20.84 -23.35 -18.02
CA ILE A 101 -22.09 -22.76 -17.53
C ILE A 101 -22.55 -21.62 -18.45
N GLU A 102 -21.62 -20.80 -18.95
CA GLU A 102 -21.93 -19.73 -19.91
C GLU A 102 -22.41 -20.27 -21.25
N ALA A 103 -21.77 -21.31 -21.77
CA ALA A 103 -22.22 -21.99 -22.97
C ALA A 103 -23.61 -22.63 -22.78
N GLN A 104 -23.88 -23.23 -21.62
CA GLN A 104 -25.18 -23.79 -21.29
C GLN A 104 -26.26 -22.70 -21.19
N LEU A 105 -25.98 -21.62 -20.47
CA LEU A 105 -26.88 -20.48 -20.35
C LEU A 105 -27.22 -19.89 -21.73
N SER A 106 -26.24 -19.76 -22.63
CA SER A 106 -26.50 -19.29 -24.00
C SER A 106 -27.47 -20.22 -24.74
N ARG A 107 -27.26 -21.53 -24.68
CA ARG A 107 -28.14 -22.53 -25.32
C ARG A 107 -29.55 -22.51 -24.75
N ASP A 108 -29.69 -22.44 -23.43
CA ASP A 108 -31.00 -22.41 -22.76
C ASP A 108 -31.78 -21.13 -23.13
N LEU A 109 -31.10 -19.98 -23.18
CA LEU A 109 -31.71 -18.72 -23.61
C LEU A 109 -32.16 -18.77 -25.08
N GLU A 110 -31.34 -19.34 -25.97
CA GLU A 110 -31.73 -19.55 -27.37
C GLU A 110 -32.96 -20.47 -27.48
N GLU A 111 -33.02 -21.55 -26.72
CA GLU A 111 -34.17 -22.45 -26.70
C GLU A 111 -35.45 -21.74 -26.23
N ILE A 112 -35.36 -20.91 -25.18
CA ILE A 112 -36.50 -20.12 -24.67
C ILE A 112 -37.02 -19.15 -25.74
N VAL A 113 -36.13 -18.52 -26.51
CA VAL A 113 -36.48 -17.59 -27.58
C VAL A 113 -37.13 -18.32 -28.76
N LEU A 114 -36.67 -19.53 -29.09
CA LEU A 114 -37.18 -20.36 -30.18
C LEU A 114 -38.52 -21.05 -29.87
N GLN A 115 -38.95 -21.10 -28.60
CA GLN A 115 -40.23 -21.70 -28.22
C GLN A 115 -41.41 -21.01 -28.92
N ALA A 116 -42.23 -21.81 -29.60
CA ALA A 116 -43.45 -21.32 -30.24
C ALA A 116 -44.52 -21.00 -29.18
N ARG A 117 -45.22 -19.88 -29.38
CA ARG A 117 -46.35 -19.48 -28.54
C ARG A 117 -47.51 -20.49 -28.67
N PRO A 118 -48.03 -21.05 -27.56
CA PRO A 118 -49.24 -21.87 -27.58
C PRO A 118 -50.47 -21.09 -28.07
N ALA A 119 -51.35 -21.76 -28.82
CA ALA A 119 -52.55 -21.12 -29.41
C ALA A 119 -53.55 -20.59 -28.37
N GLU A 120 -53.53 -21.15 -27.17
CA GLU A 120 -54.44 -20.81 -26.05
C GLU A 120 -53.97 -19.59 -25.25
N MET A 121 -52.73 -19.12 -25.46
CA MET A 121 -52.13 -18.03 -24.68
C MET A 121 -52.14 -16.68 -25.40
N GLU A 122 -52.51 -15.64 -24.66
CA GLU A 122 -52.38 -14.25 -25.11
C GLU A 122 -50.92 -13.84 -25.32
N ILE A 123 -50.68 -12.91 -26.25
CA ILE A 123 -49.33 -12.46 -26.63
C ILE A 123 -48.60 -11.84 -25.42
N HIS A 124 -49.29 -11.04 -24.61
CA HIS A 124 -48.71 -10.40 -23.43
C HIS A 124 -48.36 -11.42 -22.34
N GLY A 125 -49.25 -12.39 -22.08
CA GLY A 125 -49.00 -13.48 -21.16
C GLY A 125 -47.84 -14.38 -21.60
N TRP A 126 -47.73 -14.66 -22.90
CA TRP A 126 -46.60 -15.42 -23.46
C TRP A 126 -45.26 -14.70 -23.30
N ARG A 127 -45.21 -13.39 -23.56
CA ARG A 127 -43.99 -12.59 -23.35
C ARG A 127 -43.58 -12.53 -21.87
N ALA A 128 -44.54 -12.37 -20.97
CA ALA A 128 -44.28 -12.41 -19.53
C ALA A 128 -43.72 -13.77 -19.10
N HIS A 129 -44.31 -14.87 -19.59
CA HIS A 129 -43.84 -16.23 -19.34
C HIS A 129 -42.43 -16.49 -19.86
N GLN A 130 -42.10 -16.03 -21.08
CA GLN A 130 -40.74 -16.14 -21.61
C GLN A 130 -39.74 -15.33 -20.78
N ALA A 131 -40.09 -14.10 -20.38
CA ALA A 131 -39.23 -13.25 -19.56
C ALA A 131 -38.95 -13.88 -18.17
N GLU A 132 -39.95 -14.52 -17.57
CA GLU A 132 -39.78 -15.22 -16.29
C GLU A 132 -38.84 -16.43 -16.44
N LYS A 133 -39.03 -17.25 -17.48
CA LYS A 133 -38.13 -18.37 -17.77
C LYS A 133 -36.69 -17.92 -18.03
N GLU A 134 -36.50 -16.83 -18.77
CA GLU A 134 -35.16 -16.26 -18.98
C GLU A 134 -34.54 -15.80 -17.66
N ARG A 135 -35.32 -15.17 -16.78
CA ARG A 135 -34.86 -14.73 -15.45
C ARG A 135 -34.43 -15.94 -14.62
N GLU A 136 -35.29 -16.95 -14.49
CA GLU A 136 -34.98 -18.16 -13.73
C GLU A 136 -33.74 -18.90 -14.28
N CYS A 137 -33.57 -18.93 -15.60
CA CYS A 137 -32.38 -19.51 -16.24
C CYS A 137 -31.11 -18.74 -15.87
N ARG A 138 -31.15 -17.39 -15.97
CA ARG A 138 -30.02 -16.53 -15.58
C ARG A 138 -29.70 -16.64 -14.09
N GLU A 139 -30.71 -16.68 -13.23
CA GLU A 139 -30.53 -16.83 -11.78
C GLU A 139 -29.91 -18.18 -11.41
N ARG A 140 -30.40 -19.28 -11.99
CA ARG A 140 -29.78 -20.61 -11.79
C ARG A 140 -28.32 -20.62 -12.22
N ALA A 141 -28.01 -20.12 -13.42
CA ALA A 141 -26.63 -20.05 -13.91
C ALA A 141 -25.76 -19.18 -12.98
N GLU A 142 -26.26 -18.05 -12.48
CA GLU A 142 -25.50 -17.18 -11.57
C GLU A 142 -25.23 -17.86 -10.23
N THR A 143 -26.20 -18.58 -9.66
CA THR A 143 -25.99 -19.34 -8.42
C THR A 143 -24.93 -20.43 -8.57
N GLU A 144 -24.89 -21.10 -9.72
CA GLU A 144 -23.87 -22.12 -10.02
C GLU A 144 -22.49 -21.50 -10.24
N LYS A 145 -22.42 -20.36 -10.93
CA LYS A 145 -21.17 -19.61 -11.13
C LYS A 145 -20.56 -19.14 -9.81
N GLN A 146 -21.37 -18.84 -8.79
CA GLN A 146 -20.90 -18.24 -7.55
C GLN A 146 -19.79 -19.03 -6.86
N ILE A 147 -19.89 -20.37 -6.85
CA ILE A 147 -18.89 -21.24 -6.24
C ILE A 147 -17.55 -21.11 -6.97
N TRP A 148 -17.57 -21.18 -8.30
CA TRP A 148 -16.36 -21.07 -9.12
C TRP A 148 -15.76 -19.67 -9.08
N LYS A 149 -16.60 -18.63 -9.06
CA LYS A 149 -16.16 -17.24 -8.85
C LYS A 149 -15.43 -17.08 -7.52
N SER A 150 -15.89 -17.74 -6.45
CA SER A 150 -15.22 -17.66 -5.14
C SER A 150 -13.81 -18.27 -5.16
N VAL A 151 -13.59 -19.35 -5.93
CA VAL A 151 -12.26 -19.96 -6.11
C VAL A 151 -11.32 -19.01 -6.83
N LEU A 152 -11.78 -18.36 -7.91
CA LEU A 152 -10.97 -17.38 -8.64
C LEU A 152 -10.66 -16.14 -7.81
N GLN A 153 -11.64 -15.63 -7.06
CA GLN A 153 -11.43 -14.51 -6.14
C GLN A 153 -10.38 -14.83 -5.07
N LEU A 154 -10.34 -16.07 -4.58
CA LEU A 154 -9.34 -16.49 -3.62
C LEU A 154 -7.93 -16.48 -4.23
N ASP A 155 -7.76 -17.01 -5.45
CA ASP A 155 -6.45 -16.95 -6.14
C ASP A 155 -6.02 -15.51 -6.42
N GLU A 156 -6.94 -14.63 -6.85
CA GLU A 156 -6.67 -13.19 -7.05
C GLU A 156 -6.21 -12.51 -5.76
N MET A 157 -6.82 -12.83 -4.61
CA MET A 157 -6.40 -12.31 -3.30
C MET A 157 -4.99 -12.78 -2.93
N HIS A 158 -4.65 -14.05 -3.20
CA HIS A 158 -3.29 -14.56 -2.97
C HIS A 158 -2.27 -13.94 -3.92
N GLU A 159 -2.62 -13.70 -5.19
CA GLU A 159 -1.76 -12.99 -6.14
C GLU A 159 -1.50 -11.54 -5.71
N ALA A 160 -2.55 -10.83 -5.27
CA ALA A 160 -2.44 -9.48 -4.74
C ALA A 160 -1.53 -9.43 -3.50
N TYR A 161 -1.66 -10.39 -2.59
CA TYR A 161 -0.78 -10.50 -1.43
C TYR A 161 0.66 -10.80 -1.82
N GLU A 162 0.91 -11.65 -2.82
CA GLU A 162 2.28 -11.91 -3.31
C GLU A 162 2.93 -10.63 -3.88
N LYS A 163 2.17 -9.79 -4.58
CA LYS A 163 2.64 -8.47 -5.06
C LYS A 163 2.99 -7.57 -3.87
N LEU A 164 2.13 -7.55 -2.86
CA LEU A 164 2.33 -6.79 -1.63
C LEU A 164 3.58 -7.25 -0.86
N LEU A 165 3.88 -8.56 -0.83
CA LEU A 165 5.13 -9.09 -0.25
C LEU A 165 6.37 -8.56 -1.00
N LYS A 166 6.35 -8.58 -2.34
CA LYS A 166 7.46 -8.08 -3.18
C LYS A 166 7.71 -6.60 -2.98
N GLU A 167 6.64 -5.82 -2.87
CA GLU A 167 6.73 -4.38 -2.62
C GLU A 167 7.24 -4.07 -1.21
N ALA A 168 6.74 -4.77 -0.20
CA ALA A 168 7.20 -4.63 1.17
C ALA A 168 8.69 -4.95 1.30
N GLU A 169 9.17 -6.05 0.71
CA GLU A 169 10.60 -6.39 0.70
C GLU A 169 11.44 -5.28 0.04
N ARG A 170 11.03 -4.79 -1.13
CA ARG A 170 11.73 -3.69 -1.82
C ARG A 170 11.81 -2.43 -0.95
N ARG A 171 10.73 -2.11 -0.24
CA ARG A 171 10.67 -0.97 0.67
C ARG A 171 11.60 -1.15 1.87
N LEU A 172 11.66 -2.37 2.43
CA LEU A 172 12.58 -2.72 3.51
C LEU A 172 14.05 -2.63 3.10
N VAL A 173 14.39 -3.13 1.90
CA VAL A 173 15.74 -2.98 1.33
C VAL A 173 16.12 -1.52 1.23
N LYS A 174 15.24 -0.68 0.64
CA LYS A 174 15.49 0.76 0.50
C LYS A 174 15.71 1.45 1.86
N MET A 175 14.92 1.09 2.88
CA MET A 175 15.10 1.63 4.24
C MET A 175 16.43 1.21 4.87
N TYR A 176 16.91 0.00 4.58
CA TYR A 176 18.18 -0.50 5.07
C TYR A 176 19.37 0.18 4.34
N GLU A 177 19.35 0.25 3.01
CA GLU A 177 20.39 0.90 2.20
C GLU A 177 20.57 2.38 2.56
N SER A 178 19.45 3.09 2.78
CA SER A 178 19.48 4.52 3.16
C SER A 178 20.14 4.78 4.52
N LYS A 179 20.33 3.74 5.36
CA LYS A 179 21.05 3.84 6.64
C LYS A 179 22.54 3.51 6.50
N GLU A 180 22.93 2.75 5.46
CA GLU A 180 24.34 2.41 5.19
C GLU A 180 25.10 3.54 4.48
N ASP A 181 24.43 4.36 3.67
CA ASP A 181 25.08 5.41 2.88
C ASP A 181 25.62 6.60 3.69
N GLY A 182 25.43 6.64 5.02
CA GLY A 182 26.03 7.65 5.90
C GLY A 182 25.62 9.10 5.59
N ASP A 183 24.69 9.30 4.65
CA ASP A 183 23.99 10.56 4.43
C ASP A 183 22.91 10.61 5.50
N GLY A 184 23.16 11.43 6.52
CA GLY A 184 22.28 11.64 7.65
C GLY A 184 21.02 12.41 7.26
N ASP A 185 20.23 11.87 6.33
CA ASP A 185 18.86 12.28 6.04
C ASP A 185 17.99 11.04 5.77
N GLY A 186 18.08 10.09 6.69
CA GLY A 186 17.28 8.86 6.71
C GLY A 186 15.84 9.10 7.18
N VAL A 187 15.18 10.14 6.69
CA VAL A 187 13.75 10.37 6.89
C VAL A 187 13.01 9.88 5.64
N ILE A 188 12.95 8.55 5.45
CA ILE A 188 11.91 7.96 4.57
C ILE A 188 10.62 7.83 5.38
N ASP A 189 10.12 8.96 5.87
CA ASP A 189 8.78 9.05 6.40
C ASP A 189 7.85 9.34 5.23
N GLU A 190 7.06 8.33 4.88
CA GLU A 190 5.79 8.46 4.15
C GLU A 190 5.80 9.55 3.07
N VAL A 191 6.75 9.51 2.13
CA VAL A 191 6.64 10.36 0.94
C VAL A 191 5.43 9.83 0.19
N ASN A 192 4.28 10.48 0.38
CA ASN A 192 3.03 10.20 -0.32
C ASN A 192 3.37 9.95 -1.80
N GLU A 193 3.08 8.75 -2.32
CA GLU A 193 3.45 8.36 -3.70
C GLU A 193 2.98 9.38 -4.74
N GLU A 194 1.90 10.08 -4.43
CA GLU A 194 1.36 11.19 -5.23
C GLU A 194 2.32 12.39 -5.33
N VAL A 195 3.06 12.71 -4.26
CA VAL A 195 4.10 13.76 -4.25
C VAL A 195 5.28 13.32 -5.11
N VAL A 196 5.64 12.03 -5.09
CA VAL A 196 6.70 11.48 -5.95
C VAL A 196 6.29 11.55 -7.43
N GLY A 197 5.03 11.27 -7.74
CA GLY A 197 4.48 11.41 -9.10
C GLY A 197 4.53 12.87 -9.59
N ILE A 198 4.11 13.81 -8.75
CA ILE A 198 4.16 15.25 -9.08
C ILE A 198 5.59 15.73 -9.25
N LEU A 199 6.54 15.24 -8.44
CA LEU A 199 7.96 15.51 -8.62
C LEU A 199 8.45 15.02 -9.99
N GLN A 200 8.17 13.76 -10.35
CA GLN A 200 8.56 13.19 -11.65
C GLN A 200 7.98 14.00 -12.83
N GLU A 201 6.72 14.42 -12.74
CA GLU A 201 6.11 15.25 -13.78
C GLU A 201 6.73 16.65 -13.83
N ALA A 202 7.02 17.25 -12.67
CA ALA A 202 7.62 18.58 -12.57
C ALA A 202 9.04 18.64 -13.15
N TYR A 203 9.84 17.56 -12.99
CA TYR A 203 11.15 17.44 -13.64
C TYR A 203 11.06 17.34 -15.17
N GLY A 204 10.02 16.70 -15.69
CA GLY A 204 9.86 16.47 -17.13
C GLY A 204 9.27 17.65 -17.91
N LYS A 205 8.35 18.40 -17.30
CA LYS A 205 7.60 19.47 -17.99
C LYS A 205 7.93 20.90 -17.56
N GLY A 206 8.64 21.11 -16.45
CA GLY A 206 8.82 22.45 -15.87
C GLY A 206 7.50 22.98 -15.35
N MET A 207 7.22 22.75 -14.08
CA MET A 207 5.95 23.10 -13.47
C MET A 207 6.05 24.47 -12.79
N GLU A 208 5.24 25.43 -13.24
CA GLU A 208 5.25 26.78 -12.67
C GLU A 208 4.40 26.90 -11.40
N ARG A 209 3.38 26.04 -11.24
CA ARG A 209 2.47 26.06 -10.10
C ARG A 209 2.21 24.66 -9.58
N VAL A 210 2.45 24.44 -8.29
CA VAL A 210 2.22 23.16 -7.63
C VAL A 210 1.29 23.37 -6.44
N ASN A 211 0.19 22.61 -6.41
CA ASN A 211 -0.77 22.60 -5.31
C ASN A 211 -0.82 21.22 -4.68
N LEU A 212 -0.37 21.15 -3.43
CA LEU A 212 -0.40 19.97 -2.57
C LEU A 212 -1.21 20.23 -1.28
N SER A 213 -2.15 21.16 -1.33
CA SER A 213 -2.98 21.49 -0.17
C SER A 213 -3.86 20.30 0.27
N GLY A 214 -4.04 20.13 1.58
CA GLY A 214 -4.99 19.15 2.13
C GLY A 214 -4.56 17.68 2.03
N ARG A 215 -3.29 17.38 1.80
CA ARG A 215 -2.77 16.03 1.53
C ARG A 215 -2.20 15.29 2.76
N GLN A 216 -2.41 15.83 3.96
CA GLN A 216 -1.92 15.27 5.22
C GLN A 216 -0.40 15.01 5.22
N LEU A 217 0.37 15.81 4.48
CA LEU A 217 1.82 15.66 4.39
C LEU A 217 2.46 15.93 5.75
N LYS A 218 3.25 14.99 6.26
CA LYS A 218 4.03 15.16 7.49
C LYS A 218 5.38 15.84 7.23
N LEU A 219 5.97 15.56 6.06
CA LEU A 219 7.27 16.07 5.66
C LEU A 219 7.26 16.44 4.17
N LEU A 220 8.15 17.36 3.80
CA LEU A 220 8.39 17.75 2.42
C LEU A 220 9.75 17.17 1.99
N PRO A 221 9.84 16.37 0.92
CA PRO A 221 11.10 15.76 0.50
C PRO A 221 12.09 16.81 -0.03
N GLU A 222 13.38 16.65 0.24
CA GLU A 222 14.42 17.59 -0.24
C GLU A 222 14.44 17.75 -1.76
N ALA A 223 14.03 16.71 -2.50
CA ALA A 223 13.93 16.72 -3.95
C ALA A 223 13.00 17.82 -4.50
N PHE A 224 12.10 18.39 -3.68
CA PHE A 224 11.26 19.52 -4.05
C PHE A 224 12.07 20.79 -4.36
N GLY A 225 13.22 20.95 -3.69
CA GLY A 225 14.12 22.08 -3.89
C GLY A 225 14.73 22.18 -5.29
N ARG A 226 14.65 21.11 -6.08
CA ARG A 226 15.30 20.99 -7.39
C ARG A 226 14.33 21.16 -8.57
N ILE A 227 13.06 21.49 -8.32
CA ILE A 227 12.07 21.71 -9.39
C ILE A 227 12.41 23.00 -10.17
N PRO A 228 12.76 22.91 -11.46
CA PRO A 228 13.12 24.08 -12.23
C PRO A 228 11.87 24.91 -12.57
N GLY A 229 11.91 26.21 -12.27
CA GLY A 229 10.91 27.17 -12.76
C GLY A 229 9.62 27.27 -11.94
N LEU A 230 9.58 26.71 -10.72
CA LEU A 230 8.41 26.83 -9.85
C LEU A 230 8.22 28.29 -9.38
N LEU A 231 7.02 28.82 -9.59
CA LEU A 231 6.60 30.17 -9.19
C LEU A 231 5.65 30.16 -7.99
N VAL A 232 4.72 29.20 -7.93
CA VAL A 232 3.72 29.11 -6.85
C VAL A 232 3.74 27.71 -6.24
N LEU A 233 3.87 27.66 -4.91
CA LEU A 233 3.84 26.43 -4.14
C LEU A 233 2.81 26.54 -3.02
N ASP A 234 1.74 25.73 -3.10
CA ASP A 234 0.73 25.62 -2.07
C ASP A 234 0.85 24.29 -1.32
N LEU A 235 1.25 24.35 -0.05
CA LEU A 235 1.34 23.24 0.89
C LEU A 235 0.38 23.43 2.07
N SER A 236 -0.67 24.25 1.91
CA SER A 236 -1.58 24.55 3.01
C SER A 236 -2.40 23.36 3.49
N SER A 237 -2.88 23.40 4.73
CA SER A 237 -3.72 22.35 5.33
C SER A 237 -3.07 20.96 5.30
N ASN A 238 -1.78 20.89 5.62
CA ASN A 238 -1.04 19.64 5.79
C ASN A 238 -0.66 19.45 7.26
N GLN A 239 0.21 18.48 7.56
CA GLN A 239 0.70 18.17 8.90
C GLN A 239 2.22 18.38 9.00
N LEU A 240 2.76 19.33 8.21
CA LEU A 240 4.20 19.55 8.11
C LEU A 240 4.76 20.02 9.45
N SER A 241 5.74 19.30 10.00
CA SER A 241 6.46 19.68 11.23
C SER A 241 7.67 20.56 10.94
N GLU A 242 8.31 20.37 9.79
CA GLU A 242 9.49 21.11 9.34
C GLU A 242 9.50 21.30 7.83
N ILE A 243 10.27 22.28 7.36
CA ILE A 243 10.55 22.52 5.94
C ILE A 243 12.05 22.28 5.72
N PRO A 244 12.44 21.47 4.71
CA PRO A 244 13.84 21.16 4.45
C PRO A 244 14.59 22.39 3.92
N ASP A 245 15.90 22.43 4.16
CA ASP A 245 16.78 23.49 3.67
C ASP A 245 16.85 23.56 2.14
N ALA A 246 16.55 22.43 1.49
CA ALA A 246 16.45 22.33 0.05
C ALA A 246 15.42 23.31 -0.57
N ILE A 247 14.48 23.87 0.21
CA ILE A 247 13.53 24.88 -0.29
C ILE A 247 14.24 26.07 -0.95
N ALA A 248 15.47 26.40 -0.51
CA ALA A 248 16.29 27.46 -1.11
C ALA A 248 16.65 27.24 -2.58
N GLY A 249 16.58 25.99 -3.07
CA GLY A 249 16.82 25.69 -4.49
C GLY A 249 15.73 26.24 -5.42
N LEU A 250 14.56 26.61 -4.90
CA LEU A 250 13.45 27.20 -5.65
C LEU A 250 13.66 28.70 -5.93
N GLN A 251 14.73 29.05 -6.65
CA GLN A 251 15.16 30.45 -6.89
C GLN A 251 14.12 31.33 -7.61
N ASN A 252 13.12 30.73 -8.25
CA ASN A 252 12.06 31.43 -8.98
C ASN A 252 10.74 31.55 -8.21
N LEU A 253 10.66 31.03 -6.99
CA LEU A 253 9.42 30.99 -6.22
C LEU A 253 8.97 32.41 -5.85
N GLU A 254 7.73 32.75 -6.21
CA GLU A 254 7.10 34.03 -5.92
C GLU A 254 6.08 33.92 -4.80
N GLU A 255 5.37 32.79 -4.70
CA GLU A 255 4.31 32.57 -3.72
C GLU A 255 4.50 31.21 -3.02
N LEU A 256 4.60 31.24 -1.70
CA LEU A 256 4.69 30.05 -0.84
C LEU A 256 3.59 30.07 0.22
N ASN A 257 2.69 29.10 0.16
CA ASN A 257 1.63 28.93 1.16
C ASN A 257 1.90 27.69 2.02
N LEU A 258 2.19 27.92 3.29
CA LEU A 258 2.41 26.93 4.34
C LEU A 258 1.31 26.99 5.42
N SER A 259 0.17 27.65 5.15
CA SER A 259 -0.83 27.87 6.18
C SER A 259 -1.46 26.58 6.70
N SER A 260 -1.88 26.55 7.96
CA SER A 260 -2.54 25.39 8.59
C SER A 260 -1.67 24.14 8.53
N ASN A 261 -0.44 24.26 9.05
CA ASN A 261 0.50 23.17 9.26
C ASN A 261 0.92 23.11 10.75
N LEU A 262 1.94 22.31 11.09
CA LEU A 262 2.41 22.12 12.46
C LEU A 262 3.83 22.68 12.68
N LEU A 263 4.27 23.62 11.84
CA LEU A 263 5.64 24.15 11.84
C LEU A 263 5.95 24.90 13.15
N GLU A 264 7.05 24.54 13.80
CA GLU A 264 7.55 25.21 15.03
C GLU A 264 8.58 26.30 14.72
N SER A 265 9.33 26.12 13.64
CA SER A 265 10.29 27.08 13.08
C SER A 265 10.25 27.03 11.55
N LEU A 266 10.86 28.03 10.92
CA LEU A 266 11.19 28.00 9.49
C LEU A 266 12.71 27.90 9.35
N PRO A 267 13.21 27.24 8.29
CA PRO A 267 14.64 27.13 8.07
C PRO A 267 15.24 28.48 7.66
N ASP A 268 16.50 28.73 8.05
CA ASP A 268 17.24 29.95 7.70
C ASP A 268 17.40 30.12 6.17
N SER A 269 17.42 29.00 5.46
CA SER A 269 17.47 28.90 4.00
C SER A 269 16.27 29.55 3.30
N ILE A 270 15.15 29.82 4.00
CA ILE A 270 14.01 30.56 3.44
C ILE A 270 14.42 31.95 2.95
N GLY A 271 15.42 32.57 3.58
CA GLY A 271 15.96 33.88 3.19
C GLY A 271 16.67 33.89 1.83
N LEU A 272 16.98 32.73 1.27
CA LEU A 272 17.61 32.60 -0.05
C LEU A 272 16.59 32.72 -1.20
N LEU A 273 15.29 32.73 -0.90
CA LEU A 273 14.21 32.90 -1.88
C LEU A 273 14.05 34.38 -2.27
N GLN A 274 14.98 34.89 -3.08
CA GLN A 274 15.07 36.30 -3.44
C GLN A 274 13.88 36.86 -4.23
N LYS A 275 13.02 36.01 -4.80
CA LYS A 275 11.84 36.42 -5.58
C LYS A 275 10.51 36.24 -4.84
N LEU A 276 10.56 35.81 -3.58
CA LEU A 276 9.38 35.46 -2.81
C LEU A 276 8.64 36.73 -2.38
N LYS A 277 7.48 36.96 -3.00
CA LYS A 277 6.59 38.11 -2.75
C LYS A 277 5.57 37.82 -1.66
N LEU A 278 5.13 36.56 -1.57
CA LEU A 278 4.09 36.15 -0.63
C LEU A 278 4.52 34.88 0.11
N LEU A 279 4.63 35.00 1.43
CA LEU A 279 4.80 33.87 2.34
C LEU A 279 3.63 33.83 3.31
N ASN A 280 2.80 32.78 3.23
CA ASN A 280 1.72 32.56 4.19
C ASN A 280 2.06 31.42 5.14
N VAL A 281 2.25 31.74 6.42
CA VAL A 281 2.56 30.77 7.48
C VAL A 281 1.49 30.77 8.58
N SER A 282 0.31 31.31 8.30
CA SER A 282 -0.79 31.39 9.28
C SER A 282 -1.25 30.00 9.75
N GLY A 283 -1.66 29.87 11.01
CA GLY A 283 -2.14 28.59 11.54
C GLY A 283 -1.05 27.53 11.73
N ASN A 284 0.20 27.95 11.95
CA ASN A 284 1.32 27.12 12.41
C ASN A 284 1.59 27.35 13.91
N LYS A 285 2.63 26.69 14.44
CA LYS A 285 3.10 26.81 15.84
C LYS A 285 4.38 27.65 15.95
N LEU A 286 4.61 28.54 14.99
CA LEU A 286 5.83 29.35 14.92
C LEU A 286 5.97 30.25 16.15
N THR A 287 7.10 30.12 16.84
CA THR A 287 7.46 30.96 18.00
C THR A 287 8.26 32.20 17.59
N ALA A 288 9.04 32.08 16.52
CA ALA A 288 9.83 33.16 15.92
C ALA A 288 9.92 32.96 14.40
N LEU A 289 10.25 34.03 13.69
CA LEU A 289 10.63 33.99 12.28
C LEU A 289 12.16 34.06 12.18
N PRO A 290 12.78 33.34 11.22
CA PRO A 290 14.24 33.32 11.07
C PRO A 290 14.73 34.69 10.58
N ASP A 291 15.85 35.18 11.14
CA ASP A 291 16.44 36.49 10.77
C ASP A 291 16.69 36.63 9.26
N PRO A 292 17.15 35.59 8.53
CA PRO A 292 17.35 35.67 7.09
C PRO A 292 16.11 36.00 6.26
N ILE A 293 14.90 35.91 6.81
CA ILE A 293 13.66 36.25 6.10
C ILE A 293 13.63 37.70 5.58
N CYS A 294 14.45 38.58 6.18
CA CYS A 294 14.62 39.96 5.72
C CYS A 294 15.31 40.09 4.34
N HIS A 295 15.89 39.00 3.82
CA HIS A 295 16.55 38.97 2.51
C HIS A 295 15.60 38.62 1.35
N CYS A 296 14.39 38.14 1.65
CA CYS A 296 13.33 37.98 0.65
C CYS A 296 12.90 39.36 0.12
N ARG A 297 12.84 39.55 -1.20
CA ARG A 297 12.56 40.85 -1.85
C ARG A 297 11.24 40.88 -2.61
#